data_AF-A0A0G4IFG8-F1
#
_entry.id   AF-A0A0G4IFG8-F1
#
_cell.length_a   1.000
_cell.length_b   1.000
_cell.length_c   1.000
_cell.angle_alpha   90.00
_cell.angle_beta   90.00
_cell.angle_gamma   90.00
#
_symmetry.space_group_name_H-M   'P 1'
#
loop_
_entity.id
_entity.type
_entity.pdbx_description
1 polymer ?
#
loop_
_entity_poly.entity_id
_entity_poly.type
_entity_poly.pdbx_seq_one_letter_code
_entity_poly.pdbx_strand_id
1 'polypeptide(L)'
;MGSCLGSLGGPKIDIPSEETVKGLLDDQIAGPLGDAKDKYDEINDEVEKLEDGQEYEVPGTSIKLKKDATVQEKKKAAFAVAFGDDKKQKIKEETWEKIEGEHIKPNVENYDSLPAMTKTPVKSSVEKMMDKAFGEVEQKFVSEA
;
A
#
# COMPACT_ATOMS: atom_id res chain seq x y z
N MET A 1 16.33 8.99 13.82
CA MET A 1 16.38 10.47 13.91
C MET A 1 15.14 11.01 13.20
N GLY A 2 14.14 11.47 13.94
CA GLY A 2 12.88 11.98 13.38
C GLY A 2 13.06 13.38 12.79
N SER A 3 12.57 13.60 11.58
CA SER A 3 12.69 14.87 10.87
C SER A 3 11.58 15.82 11.31
N CYS A 4 11.89 16.78 12.19
CA CYS A 4 10.95 17.82 12.61
C CYS A 4 10.80 18.86 11.48
N LEU A 5 9.63 18.93 10.84
CA LEU A 5 9.28 20.05 9.96
C LEU A 5 9.00 21.29 10.82
N GLY A 6 10.05 22.05 11.11
CA GLY A 6 9.98 23.30 11.87
C GLY A 6 10.00 24.54 10.98
N SER A 7 8.93 25.33 11.01
CA SER A 7 9.00 26.77 10.72
C SER A 7 7.95 27.51 11.57
N LEU A 8 8.43 28.45 12.39
CA LEU A 8 7.68 29.52 13.07
C LEU A 8 6.54 29.10 14.02
N GLY A 9 6.92 28.69 15.24
CA GLY A 9 6.05 28.79 16.44
C GLY A 9 4.87 27.83 16.58
N GLY A 10 4.59 26.99 15.57
CA GLY A 10 3.54 25.97 15.65
C GLY A 10 3.90 24.78 16.54
N PRO A 11 2.91 24.01 17.03
CA PRO A 11 3.15 22.78 17.77
C PRO A 11 3.95 21.80 16.90
N LYS A 12 5.00 21.21 17.48
CA LYS A 12 5.77 20.16 16.83
C LYS A 12 4.94 18.88 16.86
N ILE A 13 4.58 18.38 15.69
CA ILE A 13 3.96 17.07 15.53
C ILE A 13 5.08 16.09 15.17
N ASP A 14 5.34 15.13 16.06
CA ASP A 14 6.29 14.09 15.78
C ASP A 14 5.69 13.08 14.81
N ILE A 15 6.36 12.90 13.67
CA ILE A 15 5.98 11.91 12.67
C ILE A 15 6.47 10.55 13.17
N PRO A 16 5.62 9.50 13.18
CA PRO A 16 6.04 8.15 13.54
C PRO A 16 7.23 7.67 12.69
N SER A 17 8.00 6.73 13.23
CA SER A 17 9.08 6.10 12.45
C SER A 17 8.52 5.29 11.28
N GLU A 18 9.31 5.14 10.21
CA GLU A 18 8.95 4.27 9.09
C GLU A 18 8.60 2.85 9.55
N GLU A 19 9.30 2.32 10.57
CA GLU A 19 9.02 1.01 11.16
C GLU A 19 7.63 0.92 11.81
N THR A 20 7.20 1.98 12.49
CA THR A 20 5.86 2.04 13.11
C THR A 20 4.79 2.05 12.03
N VAL A 21 4.96 2.91 11.01
CA VAL A 21 4.02 3.00 9.87
C VAL A 21 3.93 1.66 9.16
N LYS A 22 5.08 1.02 8.91
CA LYS A 22 5.16 -0.27 8.25
C LYS A 22 4.53 -1.40 9.06
N GLY A 23 4.78 -1.47 10.37
CA GLY A 23 4.17 -2.48 11.23
C GLY A 23 2.64 -2.43 11.21
N LEU A 24 2.07 -1.22 11.33
CA LEU A 24 0.61 -1.03 11.24
C LEU A 24 0.05 -1.37 9.86
N LEU A 25 0.81 -1.07 8.80
CA LEU A 25 0.43 -1.35 7.42
C LEU A 25 0.50 -2.86 7.11
N ASP A 26 1.53 -3.55 7.57
CA ASP A 26 1.77 -4.98 7.31
C ASP A 26 0.59 -5.82 7.79
N ASP A 27 0.00 -5.49 8.95
CA ASP A 27 -1.21 -6.15 9.47
C ASP A 27 -2.42 -6.00 8.53
N GLN A 28 -2.58 -4.84 7.89
CA GLN A 28 -3.65 -4.59 6.92
C GLN A 28 -3.38 -5.25 5.56
N ILE A 29 -2.11 -5.39 5.20
CA ILE A 29 -1.67 -5.96 3.93
C ILE A 29 -1.72 -7.50 3.94
N ALA A 30 -1.56 -8.14 5.10
CA ALA A 30 -1.45 -9.60 5.20
C ALA A 30 -2.64 -10.35 4.57
N GLY A 31 -3.87 -9.87 4.78
CA GLY A 31 -5.07 -10.45 4.18
C GLY A 31 -5.06 -10.38 2.66
N PRO A 32 -5.03 -9.17 2.06
CA PRO A 32 -4.93 -8.99 0.61
C PRO A 32 -3.70 -9.66 -0.02
N LEU A 33 -2.60 -9.81 0.71
CA LEU A 33 -1.42 -10.54 0.21
C LEU A 33 -1.69 -12.06 0.09
N GLY A 34 -2.51 -12.62 0.96
CA GLY A 34 -3.05 -13.97 0.81
C GLY A 34 -3.91 -14.09 -0.44
N ASP A 35 -4.87 -13.17 -0.62
CA ASP A 35 -5.71 -13.11 -1.82
C ASP A 35 -4.85 -13.01 -3.10
N ALA A 36 -3.73 -12.27 -3.07
CA ALA A 36 -2.82 -12.14 -4.22
C ALA A 36 -2.17 -13.47 -4.60
N LYS A 37 -1.89 -14.36 -3.64
CA LYS A 37 -1.36 -15.71 -3.93
C LYS A 37 -2.42 -16.56 -4.61
N ASP A 38 -3.63 -16.58 -4.07
CA ASP A 38 -4.75 -17.33 -4.66
C ASP A 38 -5.06 -16.84 -6.08
N LYS A 39 -5.02 -15.51 -6.30
CA LYS A 39 -5.20 -14.92 -7.63
C LYS A 39 -4.06 -15.22 -8.58
N TYR A 40 -2.84 -15.39 -8.10
CA TYR A 40 -1.73 -15.80 -8.95
C TYR A 40 -1.97 -17.21 -9.51
N ASP A 41 -2.41 -18.15 -8.67
CA ASP A 41 -2.70 -19.52 -9.10
C ASP A 41 -3.84 -19.55 -10.13
N GLU A 42 -4.95 -18.82 -9.87
CA GLU A 42 -6.06 -18.67 -10.82
C GLU A 42 -5.59 -18.08 -12.17
N ILE A 43 -4.78 -17.01 -12.14
CA ILE A 43 -4.26 -16.36 -13.35
C ILE A 43 -3.29 -17.29 -14.08
N ASN A 44 -2.45 -18.04 -13.36
CA ASN A 44 -1.50 -18.96 -13.96
C ASN A 44 -2.23 -20.05 -14.74
N ASP A 45 -3.26 -20.66 -14.14
CA ASP A 45 -4.07 -21.70 -14.77
C ASP A 45 -4.79 -21.20 -16.03
N GLU A 46 -5.33 -19.98 -16.01
CA GLU A 46 -5.99 -19.40 -17.19
C GLU A 46 -4.99 -19.07 -18.31
N VAL A 47 -3.81 -18.54 -17.97
CA VAL A 47 -2.76 -18.25 -18.96
C VAL A 47 -2.21 -19.53 -19.60
N GLU A 48 -2.07 -20.62 -18.85
CA GLU A 48 -1.60 -21.91 -19.37
C GLU A 48 -2.55 -22.56 -20.37
N LYS A 49 -3.84 -22.22 -20.32
CA LYS A 49 -4.86 -22.68 -21.28
C LYS A 49 -4.84 -21.91 -22.60
N LEU A 50 -4.11 -20.79 -22.68
CA LEU A 50 -4.08 -19.96 -23.88
C LEU A 50 -3.34 -20.62 -25.04
N GLU A 51 -3.89 -20.45 -26.24
CA GLU A 51 -3.21 -20.75 -27.49
C GLU A 51 -2.35 -19.56 -27.96
N ASP A 52 -1.45 -19.82 -28.90
CA ASP A 52 -0.56 -18.79 -29.44
C ASP A 52 -1.38 -17.67 -30.12
N GLY A 53 -1.16 -16.43 -29.71
CA GLY A 53 -1.91 -15.27 -30.20
C GLY A 53 -3.18 -14.94 -29.41
N GLN A 54 -3.54 -15.73 -28.39
CA GLN A 54 -4.59 -15.37 -27.44
C GLN A 54 -4.06 -14.53 -26.27
N GLU A 55 -4.95 -13.73 -25.70
CA GLU A 55 -4.70 -12.90 -24.52
C GLU A 55 -5.79 -13.16 -23.47
N TYR A 56 -5.37 -13.33 -22.22
CA TYR A 56 -6.24 -13.36 -21.06
C TYR A 56 -6.35 -11.96 -20.46
N GLU A 57 -7.56 -11.44 -20.36
CA GLU A 57 -7.83 -10.18 -19.67
C GLU A 57 -8.04 -10.46 -18.19
N VAL A 58 -7.17 -9.92 -17.35
CA VAL A 58 -7.16 -10.20 -15.91
C VAL A 58 -8.34 -9.45 -15.26
N PRO A 59 -9.30 -10.16 -14.64
CA PRO A 59 -10.53 -9.56 -14.13
C PRO A 59 -10.29 -8.43 -13.14
N GLY A 60 -11.02 -7.33 -13.30
CA GLY A 60 -10.91 -6.17 -12.40
C GLY A 60 -9.65 -5.32 -12.61
N THR A 61 -8.88 -5.57 -13.67
CA THR A 61 -7.70 -4.79 -14.04
C THR A 61 -7.71 -4.45 -15.53
N SER A 62 -6.80 -3.59 -15.97
CA SER A 62 -6.54 -3.33 -17.39
C SER A 62 -5.42 -4.22 -17.97
N ILE A 63 -4.95 -5.21 -17.19
CA ILE A 63 -3.80 -6.05 -17.55
C ILE A 63 -4.25 -7.18 -18.47
N LYS A 64 -3.52 -7.35 -19.56
CA LYS A 64 -3.69 -8.49 -20.50
C LYS A 64 -2.42 -9.33 -20.51
N LEU A 65 -2.58 -10.64 -20.36
CA LEU A 65 -1.48 -11.60 -20.32
C LEU A 65 -1.55 -12.53 -21.52
N LYS A 66 -0.41 -12.75 -22.16
CA LYS A 66 -0.23 -13.74 -23.23
C LYS A 66 0.19 -15.08 -22.64
N LYS A 67 0.12 -16.14 -23.44
CA LYS A 67 0.59 -17.48 -23.08
C LYS A 67 2.02 -17.51 -22.55
N ASP A 68 2.91 -16.68 -23.08
CA ASP A 68 4.32 -16.57 -22.72
C ASP A 68 4.59 -15.57 -21.58
N ALA A 69 3.54 -15.07 -20.91
CA ALA A 69 3.69 -14.19 -19.76
C ALA A 69 4.56 -14.82 -18.67
N THR A 70 5.56 -14.06 -18.25
CA THR A 70 6.50 -14.45 -17.21
C THR A 70 5.81 -14.60 -15.86
N VAL A 71 6.44 -15.35 -14.95
CA VAL A 71 5.99 -15.46 -13.55
C VAL A 71 5.81 -14.08 -12.92
N GLN A 72 6.71 -13.14 -13.21
CA GLN A 72 6.65 -11.78 -12.68
C GLN A 72 5.43 -11.00 -13.20
N GLU A 73 5.08 -11.14 -14.47
CA GLU A 73 3.89 -10.49 -15.05
C GLU A 73 2.60 -11.05 -14.44
N LYS A 74 2.52 -12.38 -14.28
CA LYS A 74 1.41 -13.05 -13.59
C LYS A 74 1.28 -12.59 -12.14
N LYS A 75 2.38 -12.50 -11.39
CA LYS A 75 2.37 -12.02 -10.00
C LYS A 75 1.98 -10.54 -9.91
N LYS A 76 2.48 -9.67 -10.81
CA LYS A 76 2.04 -8.27 -10.85
C LYS A 76 0.54 -8.14 -11.11
N ALA A 77 0.00 -8.95 -12.02
CA ALA A 77 -1.42 -8.99 -12.30
C ALA A 77 -2.23 -9.44 -11.07
N ALA A 78 -1.80 -10.51 -10.39
CA ALA A 78 -2.43 -10.99 -9.18
C ALA A 78 -2.41 -9.95 -8.04
N PHE A 79 -1.29 -9.26 -7.88
CA PHE A 79 -1.16 -8.16 -6.91
C PHE A 79 -2.13 -7.02 -7.25
N ALA A 80 -2.25 -6.64 -8.51
CA ALA A 80 -3.18 -5.60 -8.95
C ALA A 80 -4.65 -5.99 -8.67
N VAL A 81 -5.03 -7.25 -8.88
CA VAL A 81 -6.37 -7.76 -8.54
C VAL A 81 -6.64 -7.69 -7.03
N ALA A 82 -5.67 -8.14 -6.23
CA ALA A 82 -5.84 -8.25 -4.80
C ALA A 82 -5.86 -6.89 -4.10
N PHE A 83 -4.99 -5.96 -4.52
CA PHE A 83 -4.80 -4.68 -3.87
C PHE A 83 -5.57 -3.52 -4.51
N GLY A 84 -5.91 -3.56 -5.80
CA GLY A 84 -6.61 -2.49 -6.51
C GLY A 84 -6.09 -1.06 -6.22
N ASP A 85 -6.79 -0.03 -6.69
CA ASP A 85 -6.53 1.34 -6.23
C ASP A 85 -7.37 1.66 -4.98
N ASP A 86 -8.67 1.30 -5.03
CA ASP A 86 -9.62 1.53 -3.93
C ASP A 86 -9.20 0.83 -2.64
N LYS A 87 -8.76 -0.43 -2.74
CA LYS A 87 -8.32 -1.23 -1.59
C LYS A 87 -7.00 -0.70 -1.01
N LYS A 88 -6.02 -0.33 -1.84
CA LYS A 88 -4.78 0.36 -1.38
C LYS A 88 -5.13 1.64 -0.64
N GLN A 89 -6.01 2.46 -1.20
CA GLN A 89 -6.41 3.71 -0.57
C GLN A 89 -7.13 3.48 0.76
N LYS A 90 -8.05 2.53 0.83
CA LYS A 90 -8.72 2.15 2.07
C LYS A 90 -7.73 1.70 3.15
N ILE A 91 -6.75 0.87 2.81
CA ILE A 91 -5.71 0.44 3.76
C ILE A 91 -4.89 1.63 4.25
N LYS A 92 -4.53 2.57 3.37
CA LYS A 92 -3.82 3.80 3.78
C LYS A 92 -4.66 4.66 4.71
N GLU A 93 -5.95 4.81 4.43
CA GLU A 93 -6.88 5.56 5.27
C GLU A 93 -7.02 4.92 6.66
N GLU A 94 -7.24 3.61 6.74
CA GLU A 94 -7.34 2.88 8.01
C GLU A 94 -6.02 2.92 8.80
N THR A 95 -4.88 2.81 8.11
CA THR A 95 -3.56 2.91 8.75
C THR A 95 -3.29 4.34 9.23
N TRP A 96 -3.71 5.35 8.47
CA TRP A 96 -3.64 6.76 8.89
C TRP A 96 -4.51 7.01 10.12
N GLU A 97 -5.73 6.49 10.18
CA GLU A 97 -6.62 6.66 11.34
C GLU A 97 -6.00 6.09 12.63
N LYS A 98 -5.35 4.91 12.54
CA LYS A 98 -4.60 4.34 13.66
C LYS A 98 -3.42 5.22 14.07
N ILE A 99 -2.63 5.66 13.10
CA ILE A 99 -1.49 6.57 13.36
C ILE A 99 -1.96 7.87 14.02
N GLU A 100 -3.01 8.46 13.48
CA GLU A 100 -3.56 9.71 13.98
C GLU A 100 -4.09 9.53 15.40
N GLY A 101 -4.88 8.48 15.64
CA GLY A 101 -5.50 8.22 16.94
C GLY A 101 -4.53 7.78 18.03
N GLU A 102 -3.54 6.95 17.71
CA GLU A 102 -2.69 6.29 18.70
C GLU A 102 -1.31 6.96 18.88
N HIS A 103 -0.80 7.60 17.83
CA HIS A 103 0.56 8.17 17.85
C HIS A 103 0.58 9.71 17.79
N ILE A 104 -0.43 10.35 17.19
CA ILE A 104 -0.46 11.80 17.02
C ILE A 104 -1.35 12.48 18.07
N LYS A 105 -2.66 12.19 18.09
CA LYS A 105 -3.63 12.84 19.00
C LYS A 105 -3.26 12.75 20.49
N PRO A 106 -2.71 11.64 21.01
CA PRO A 106 -2.33 11.55 22.42
C PRO A 106 -1.13 12.43 22.80
N ASN A 107 -0.30 12.79 21.82
CA ASN A 107 0.96 13.51 22.02
C ASN A 107 0.90 14.99 21.61
N VAL A 108 -0.21 15.40 20.99
CA VAL A 108 -0.39 16.77 20.47
C VAL A 108 -1.67 17.36 21.05
N GLU A 109 -1.50 18.31 21.97
CA GLU A 109 -2.62 19.01 22.60
C GLU A 109 -3.50 19.73 21.56
N ASN A 110 -4.82 19.56 21.66
CA ASN A 110 -5.80 20.17 20.76
C ASN A 110 -5.54 19.88 19.26
N TYR A 111 -4.99 18.70 18.92
CA TYR A 111 -4.66 18.32 17.54
C TYR A 111 -5.80 18.58 16.54
N ASP A 112 -7.04 18.22 16.91
CA ASP A 112 -8.20 18.38 16.01
C ASP A 112 -8.44 19.85 15.64
N SER A 113 -8.14 20.78 16.56
CA SER A 113 -8.26 22.23 16.38
C SER A 113 -7.09 22.87 15.61
N LEU A 114 -6.04 22.11 15.29
CA LEU A 114 -4.91 22.64 14.54
C LEU A 114 -5.30 22.98 13.09
N PRO A 115 -4.73 24.07 12.52
CA PRO A 115 -4.93 24.41 11.12
C PRO A 115 -4.55 23.27 10.17
N ALA A 116 -5.27 23.14 9.05
CA ALA A 116 -4.95 22.15 8.02
C ALA A 116 -3.50 22.27 7.51
N MET A 117 -2.96 23.48 7.40
CA MET A 117 -1.57 23.72 7.00
C MET A 117 -0.53 23.05 7.93
N THR A 118 -0.90 22.71 9.16
CA THR A 118 -0.06 21.98 10.12
C THR A 118 -0.26 20.47 10.01
N LYS A 119 -1.50 20.01 9.76
CA LYS A 119 -1.86 18.58 9.69
C LYS A 119 -1.55 17.93 8.35
N THR A 120 -1.81 18.64 7.25
CA THR A 120 -1.63 18.12 5.88
C THR A 120 -0.20 17.66 5.59
N PRO A 121 0.87 18.38 5.98
CA PRO A 121 2.23 17.90 5.77
C PRO A 121 2.55 16.60 6.52
N VAL A 122 2.03 16.43 7.74
CA VAL A 122 2.21 15.22 8.54
C VAL A 122 1.55 14.03 7.86
N LYS A 123 0.28 14.19 7.46
CA LYS A 123 -0.45 13.16 6.70
C LYS A 123 0.28 12.79 5.41
N SER A 124 0.71 13.78 4.63
CA SER A 124 1.44 13.54 3.38
C SER A 124 2.77 12.80 3.59
N SER A 125 3.51 13.11 4.65
CA SER A 125 4.75 12.39 4.97
C SER A 125 4.48 10.93 5.35
N VAL A 126 3.44 10.67 6.13
CA VAL A 126 3.03 9.31 6.50
C VAL A 126 2.53 8.53 5.29
N GLU A 127 1.71 9.15 4.43
CA GLU A 127 1.24 8.54 3.18
C GLU A 127 2.42 8.13 2.27
N LYS A 128 3.46 8.95 2.15
CA LYS A 128 4.68 8.58 1.39
C LYS A 128 5.39 7.36 1.97
N MET A 129 5.41 7.21 3.30
CA MET A 129 5.97 6.02 3.93
C MET A 129 5.11 4.79 3.64
N MET A 130 3.79 4.92 3.65
CA MET A 130 2.86 3.85 3.26
C MET A 130 3.04 3.47 1.78
N ASP A 131 3.12 4.44 0.87
CA ASP A 131 3.32 4.20 -0.55
C ASP A 131 4.65 3.47 -0.81
N LYS A 132 5.73 3.86 -0.12
CA LYS A 132 7.02 3.15 -0.16
C LYS A 132 6.87 1.71 0.34
N ALA A 133 6.20 1.50 1.47
CA ALA A 133 5.98 0.16 2.03
C ALA A 133 5.14 -0.73 1.11
N PHE A 134 4.10 -0.19 0.46
CA PHE A 134 3.36 -0.90 -0.58
C PHE A 134 4.26 -1.31 -1.75
N GLY A 135 5.13 -0.42 -2.23
CA GLY A 135 6.08 -0.72 -3.28
C GLY A 135 7.07 -1.83 -2.88
N GLU A 136 7.54 -1.84 -1.63
CA GLU A 136 8.40 -2.91 -1.10
C GLU A 136 7.67 -4.26 -1.01
N VAL A 137 6.40 -4.26 -0.59
CA VAL A 137 5.56 -5.46 -0.53
C VAL A 137 5.33 -6.02 -1.93
N GLU A 138 4.94 -5.17 -2.89
CA GLU A 138 4.76 -5.57 -4.29
C GLU A 138 6.04 -6.18 -4.86
N GLN A 139 7.19 -5.49 -4.66
CA GLN A 139 8.47 -5.96 -5.14
C GLN A 139 8.84 -7.32 -4.54
N LYS A 140 8.64 -7.51 -3.23
CA LYS A 140 8.90 -8.80 -2.56
C LYS A 140 8.02 -9.89 -3.14
N PHE A 141 6.71 -9.65 -3.23
CA PHE A 141 5.76 -10.63 -3.77
C PHE A 141 6.12 -11.08 -5.19
N VAL A 142 6.44 -10.12 -6.06
CA VAL A 142 6.81 -10.38 -7.47
C VAL A 142 8.17 -11.07 -7.59
N SER A 143 9.09 -10.84 -6.65
CA SER A 143 10.46 -11.37 -6.68
C SER A 143 10.64 -12.68 -5.92
N GLU A 144 9.69 -13.07 -5.06
CA GLU A 144 9.65 -14.40 -4.46
C GLU A 144 9.60 -15.42 -5.60
N ALA A 145 10.58 -16.32 -5.67
CA ALA A 145 10.67 -17.36 -6.70
C ALA A 145 9.76 -18.54 -6.33
#